data_AF-A0A485ALE2-F1
#
_entry.id   AF-A0A485ALE2-F1
#
_cell.length_a   1.000
_cell.length_b   1.000
_cell.length_c   1.000
_cell.angle_alpha   90.00
_cell.angle_beta   90.00
_cell.angle_gamma   90.00
#
_symmetry.space_group_name_H-M   'P 1'
#
loop_
_entity.id
_entity.type
_entity.pdbx_description
1 polymer ?
#
loop_
_entity_poly.entity_id
_entity_poly.type
_entity_poly.pdbx_seq_one_letter_code
_entity_poly.pdbx_strand_id
1 'polypeptide(L)'
;MTKKLLSLLVLTALSAAVHAATPPSTLVVAQGLDDIVSLDPAEANELSSIQTVPSLYQRLVQPDRDNPEKITPILAESWQADPAAKNLDHQAKA
;
A
#
# COMPACT_ATOMS: atom_id res chain seq x y z
N MET A 1 -15.77 54.72 -13.83
CA MET A 1 -15.15 53.47 -14.34
C MET A 1 -14.12 52.87 -13.37
N THR A 2 -13.41 53.69 -12.58
CA THR A 2 -12.42 53.28 -11.58
C THR A 2 -12.91 52.27 -10.52
N LYS A 3 -14.15 52.37 -10.03
CA LYS A 3 -14.72 51.40 -9.06
C LYS A 3 -14.86 49.98 -9.63
N LYS A 4 -15.14 49.84 -10.94
CA LYS A 4 -15.25 48.54 -11.61
C LYS A 4 -13.87 47.92 -11.84
N LEU A 5 -12.87 48.73 -12.18
CA LEU A 5 -11.47 48.27 -12.28
C LEU A 5 -10.93 47.79 -10.93
N LEU A 6 -11.24 48.52 -9.85
CA LEU A 6 -10.80 48.12 -8.51
C LEU A 6 -11.46 46.80 -8.07
N SER A 7 -12.75 46.61 -8.37
CA SER A 7 -13.46 45.36 -8.08
C SER A 7 -12.93 44.18 -8.90
N LEU A 8 -12.53 44.41 -10.16
CA LEU A 8 -11.98 43.37 -11.02
C LEU A 8 -10.57 42.97 -10.56
N LEU A 9 -9.75 43.95 -10.16
CA LEU A 9 -8.40 43.73 -9.61
C LEU A 9 -8.45 42.90 -8.31
N VAL A 10 -9.41 43.19 -7.42
CA VAL A 10 -9.61 42.44 -6.18
C VAL A 10 -10.05 41.00 -6.47
N LEU A 11 -10.94 40.79 -7.43
CA LEU A 11 -11.41 39.44 -7.78
C LEU A 11 -10.28 38.58 -8.37
N THR A 12 -9.40 39.16 -9.19
CA THR A 12 -8.22 38.47 -9.74
C THR A 12 -7.13 38.22 -8.69
N ALA A 13 -7.06 39.04 -7.64
CA ALA A 13 -6.11 38.85 -6.53
C ALA A 13 -6.58 37.75 -5.55
N LEU A 14 -7.90 37.54 -5.42
CA LEU A 14 -8.47 36.48 -4.58
C LEU A 14 -8.58 35.12 -5.29
N SER A 15 -8.43 35.08 -6.62
CA SER A 15 -8.46 33.82 -7.40
C SER A 15 -7.12 33.07 -7.34
N ALA A 16 -6.61 32.83 -6.13
CA ALA A 16 -5.49 31.91 -5.95
C ALA A 16 -5.95 30.50 -6.36
N ALA A 17 -5.20 29.88 -7.27
CA ALA A 17 -5.44 28.49 -7.65
C ALA A 17 -5.19 27.59 -6.44
N VAL A 18 -6.26 27.01 -5.89
CA VAL A 18 -6.15 26.01 -4.83
C VAL A 18 -5.80 24.69 -5.50
N HIS A 19 -4.53 24.30 -5.44
CA HIS A 19 -4.09 22.99 -5.90
C HIS A 19 -4.38 21.95 -4.82
N ALA A 20 -5.34 21.06 -5.09
CA ALA A 20 -5.62 19.90 -4.25
C ALA A 20 -4.53 18.83 -4.47
N ALA A 21 -3.34 19.09 -3.94
CA ALA A 21 -2.26 18.11 -3.93
C ALA A 21 -2.67 16.88 -3.11
N THR A 22 -2.27 15.69 -3.57
CA THR A 22 -2.42 14.47 -2.79
C THR A 22 -1.68 14.64 -1.45
N PRO A 23 -2.33 14.38 -0.30
CA PRO A 23 -1.66 14.46 0.99
C PRO A 23 -0.40 13.56 1.02
N PRO A 24 0.70 13.98 1.68
CA PRO A 24 1.93 13.18 1.72
C PRO A 24 1.78 11.76 2.29
N SER A 25 0.74 11.53 3.08
CA SER A 25 0.39 10.23 3.69
C SER A 25 -0.52 9.37 2.82
N THR A 26 -0.85 9.79 1.60
CA THR A 26 -1.77 9.09 0.71
C THR A 26 -1.05 8.70 -0.58
N LEU A 27 -1.02 7.40 -0.87
CA LEU A 27 -0.61 6.88 -2.17
C LEU A 27 -1.86 6.64 -3.03
N VAL A 28 -1.91 7.23 -4.22
CA VAL A 28 -2.96 6.98 -5.21
C VAL A 28 -2.38 6.10 -6.32
N VAL A 29 -2.96 4.91 -6.50
CA VAL A 29 -2.56 3.96 -7.54
C VAL A 29 -3.75 3.74 -8.47
N ALA A 30 -3.56 3.92 -9.77
CA ALA A 30 -4.54 3.58 -10.79
C ALA A 30 -4.22 2.18 -11.34
N GLN A 31 -5.01 1.18 -10.98
CA GLN A 31 -4.86 -0.21 -11.40
C GLN A 31 -6.24 -0.78 -11.77
N GLY A 32 -6.32 -1.57 -12.83
CA GLY A 32 -7.51 -2.38 -13.13
C GLY A 32 -7.69 -3.45 -12.06
N LEU A 33 -8.92 -3.61 -11.57
CA LEU A 33 -9.29 -4.61 -10.56
C LEU A 33 -10.44 -5.51 -11.05
N ASP A 34 -10.74 -5.44 -12.34
CA ASP A 34 -11.84 -6.17 -12.98
C ASP A 34 -11.57 -7.66 -13.12
N ASP A 35 -10.31 -8.07 -13.04
CA ASP A 35 -9.88 -9.47 -13.01
C ASP A 35 -9.87 -10.08 -11.59
N ILE A 36 -10.13 -9.31 -10.52
CA ILE A 36 -10.20 -9.86 -9.17
C ILE A 36 -11.48 -10.68 -9.01
N VAL A 37 -11.31 -11.99 -8.75
CA VAL A 37 -12.42 -12.89 -8.39
C VAL A 37 -12.56 -13.02 -6.87
N SER A 38 -11.43 -13.15 -6.15
CA SER A 38 -11.41 -13.31 -4.69
C SER A 38 -10.24 -12.57 -4.04
N LEU A 39 -10.47 -12.07 -2.83
CA LEU A 39 -9.45 -11.54 -1.92
C LEU A 39 -9.23 -12.45 -0.70
N ASP A 40 -9.83 -13.64 -0.70
CA ASP A 40 -9.43 -14.71 0.22
C ASP A 40 -8.06 -15.24 -0.23
N PRO A 41 -7.00 -15.16 0.59
CA PRO A 41 -5.68 -15.67 0.22
C PRO A 41 -5.65 -17.14 -0.19
N ALA A 42 -6.62 -17.95 0.25
CA ALA A 42 -6.74 -19.36 -0.15
C ALA A 42 -7.30 -19.54 -1.57
N GLU A 43 -7.98 -18.52 -2.12
CA GLU A 43 -8.68 -18.57 -3.41
C GLU A 43 -8.23 -17.47 -4.38
N ALA A 44 -7.19 -16.70 -4.03
CA ALA A 44 -6.64 -15.61 -4.83
C ALA A 44 -5.67 -16.16 -5.90
N ASN A 45 -6.16 -16.34 -7.13
CA ASN A 45 -5.40 -16.98 -8.22
C ASN A 45 -5.03 -16.03 -9.37
N GLU A 46 -5.53 -14.80 -9.32
CA GLU A 46 -5.41 -13.77 -10.34
C GLU A 46 -4.30 -12.79 -9.96
N LEU A 47 -3.66 -12.17 -10.94
CA LEU A 47 -2.48 -11.36 -10.71
C LEU A 47 -2.79 -10.15 -9.80
N SER A 48 -3.89 -9.47 -10.05
CA SER A 48 -4.35 -8.33 -9.25
C SER A 48 -4.72 -8.74 -7.82
N SER A 49 -5.32 -9.91 -7.62
CA SER A 49 -5.60 -10.50 -6.31
C SER A 49 -4.29 -10.73 -5.53
N ILE A 50 -3.31 -11.40 -6.15
CA ILE A 50 -2.00 -11.71 -5.55
C ILE A 50 -1.22 -10.44 -5.19
N GLN A 51 -1.32 -9.38 -6.00
CA GLN A 51 -0.68 -8.10 -5.72
C GLN A 51 -1.38 -7.31 -4.60
N THR A 52 -2.69 -7.50 -4.43
CA THR A 52 -3.50 -6.77 -3.44
C THR A 52 -3.44 -7.42 -2.06
N VAL A 53 -3.46 -8.75 -1.98
CA VAL A 53 -3.49 -9.53 -0.73
C VAL A 53 -2.40 -9.11 0.28
N PRO A 54 -1.12 -8.88 -0.11
CA PRO A 54 -0.08 -8.43 0.83
C PRO A 54 -0.32 -7.06 1.48
N SER A 55 -1.20 -6.24 0.89
CA SER A 55 -1.62 -4.95 1.47
C SER A 55 -2.77 -5.11 2.48
N LEU A 56 -3.48 -6.25 2.46
CA LEU A 56 -4.64 -6.53 3.30
C LEU A 56 -4.32 -7.53 4.43
N TYR A 57 -3.44 -8.49 4.18
CA TYR A 57 -3.10 -9.57 5.11
C TYR A 57 -1.62 -9.59 5.42
N GLN A 58 -1.30 -9.95 6.67
CA GLN A 58 0.07 -10.06 7.14
C GLN A 58 0.57 -11.51 7.07
N ARG A 59 1.78 -11.70 6.55
CA ARG A 59 2.46 -13.01 6.50
C ARG A 59 3.34 -13.21 7.73
N LEU A 60 3.72 -14.47 8.01
CA LEU A 60 4.72 -14.78 9.03
C LEU A 60 6.07 -14.14 8.70
N VAL A 61 6.49 -14.28 7.45
CA VAL A 61 7.73 -13.74 6.89
C VAL A 61 7.48 -13.20 5.48
N GLN A 62 8.38 -12.35 5.00
CA GLN A 62 8.36 -11.89 3.60
C GLN A 62 9.76 -11.59 3.05
N PRO A 63 9.95 -11.57 1.73
CA PRO A 63 11.18 -11.06 1.12
C PRO A 63 11.47 -9.62 1.54
N ASP A 64 12.74 -9.33 1.80
CA ASP A 64 13.22 -7.97 2.02
C ASP A 64 12.96 -7.11 0.77
N ARG A 65 12.58 -5.84 0.98
CA ARG A 65 12.22 -4.92 -0.10
C ARG A 65 13.41 -4.59 -1.01
N ASP A 66 14.60 -4.47 -0.43
CA ASP A 66 15.80 -4.05 -1.14
C ASP A 66 16.67 -5.25 -1.56
N ASN A 67 16.51 -6.41 -0.90
CA ASN A 67 17.15 -7.67 -1.26
C ASN A 67 16.19 -8.88 -1.19
N PRO A 68 15.45 -9.19 -2.26
CA PRO A 68 14.42 -10.24 -2.24
C PRO A 68 14.92 -11.66 -1.92
N GLU A 69 16.23 -11.94 -2.05
CA GLU A 69 16.80 -13.25 -1.65
C GLU A 69 16.80 -13.43 -0.12
N LYS A 70 16.78 -12.33 0.63
CA LYS A 70 16.72 -12.33 2.08
C LYS A 70 15.27 -12.39 2.56
N ILE A 71 14.94 -13.42 3.33
CA ILE A 71 13.64 -13.52 4.00
C ILE A 71 13.69 -12.80 5.35
N THR A 72 12.71 -11.94 5.61
CA THR A 72 12.61 -11.10 6.79
C THR A 72 11.39 -11.43 7.64
N PRO A 73 11.51 -11.35 8.98
CA PRO A 73 10.38 -11.53 9.90
C PRO A 73 9.34 -10.43 9.72
N ILE A 74 8.06 -10.79 9.84
CA ILE A 74 6.92 -9.85 9.83
C ILE A 74 6.03 -10.10 11.04
N LEU A 75 5.14 -11.10 10.97
CA LEU A 75 4.33 -11.51 12.12
C LEU A 75 5.09 -12.49 13.01
N ALA A 76 5.93 -13.35 12.42
CA ALA A 76 6.85 -14.18 13.20
C ALA A 76 8.08 -13.33 13.60
N GLU A 77 8.45 -13.36 14.87
CA GLU A 77 9.67 -12.73 15.38
C GLU A 77 10.92 -13.54 15.05
N SER A 78 10.80 -14.86 15.08
CA SER A 78 11.87 -15.80 14.75
C SER A 78 11.30 -17.15 14.31
N TRP A 79 12.15 -17.96 13.69
CA TRP A 79 11.83 -19.33 13.34
C TRP A 79 13.04 -20.24 13.40
N GLN A 80 12.80 -21.52 13.68
CA GLN A 80 13.82 -22.56 13.72
C GLN A 80 13.34 -23.76 12.90
N ALA A 81 14.15 -24.17 11.93
CA ALA A 81 13.90 -25.38 11.16
C ALA A 81 14.44 -26.60 11.92
N ASP A 82 13.64 -27.67 11.97
CA ASP A 82 14.05 -29.02 12.32
C ASP A 82 13.86 -29.93 11.08
N PRO A 83 14.93 -30.15 10.30
CA PRO A 83 14.85 -30.98 9.10
C PRO A 83 14.54 -32.45 9.39
N ALA A 84 14.96 -32.96 10.55
CA ALA A 84 14.76 -34.37 10.91
C ALA A 84 13.28 -34.63 11.22
N ALA A 85 12.63 -33.71 11.94
CA ALA A 85 11.20 -33.76 12.22
C ALA A 85 10.32 -33.22 11.08
N LYS A 86 10.92 -32.62 10.02
CA LYS A 86 10.23 -31.86 8.97
C LYS A 86 9.33 -30.76 9.57
N ASN A 87 9.81 -30.13 10.64
CA ASN A 87 9.07 -29.14 11.38
C ASN A 87 9.72 -27.75 11.25
N LEU A 88 8.92 -26.71 11.41
CA LEU A 88 9.39 -25.34 11.44
C LEU A 88 8.67 -24.59 12.56
N ASP A 89 9.38 -24.35 13.65
CA ASP A 89 8.85 -23.70 14.84
C ASP A 89 8.97 -22.19 14.69
N HIS A 90 7.92 -21.46 15.05
CA HIS A 90 7.84 -20.01 14.93
C HIS A 90 7.34 -19.38 16.22
N GLN A 91 7.88 -18.20 16.57
CA GLN A 91 7.32 -17.35 17.62
C GLN A 91 6.60 -16.17 16.97
N ALA A 92 5.31 -16.00 17.27
CA ALA A 92 4.52 -14.88 16.75
C ALA A 92 4.68 -13.66 17.65
N LYS A 93 4.66 -12.47 17.05
CA LYS A 93 4.64 -11.20 17.76
C LYS A 93 3.30 -11.01 18.45
N ALA A 94 3.33 -10.70 19.75
CA ALA A 94 2.13 -10.38 20.54
C ALA A 94 1.45 -9.08 20.09
#